data_AF-A0A3B0PCW4-F1
#
_entry.id   AF-A0A3B0PCW4-F1
#
_cell.length_a   1.000
_cell.length_b   1.000
_cell.length_c   1.000
_cell.angle_alpha   90.00
_cell.angle_beta   90.00
_cell.angle_gamma   90.00
#
_symmetry.space_group_name_H-M   'P 1'
#
loop_
_entity.id
_entity.type
_entity.pdbx_description
1 polymer ?
#
loop_
_entity_poly.entity_id
_entity_poly.type
_entity_poly.pdbx_seq_one_letter_code
_entity_poly.pdbx_strand_id
1 'polypeptide(L)' 'MNQKFNLIICNPPYIGKYEELSESIKKYEPKKALYAKDDGFYFYKKIIRQAPKYLQNEKLLIFELSALHLDKW' A
#
# COMPACT_ATOMS: atom_id res chain seq x y z
N MET A 1 -12.22 8.14 16.94
CA MET A 1 -11.79 9.32 16.14
C MET A 1 -12.76 9.50 14.99
N ASN A 2 -13.48 10.63 14.92
CA ASN A 2 -14.45 10.95 13.84
C ASN A 2 -13.87 11.92 12.81
N GLN A 3 -12.55 11.99 12.69
CA GLN A 3 -11.90 12.91 11.79
C GLN A 3 -11.86 12.32 10.38
N LYS A 4 -12.32 13.13 9.42
CA LYS A 4 -12.22 12.85 7.99
C LYS A 4 -11.18 13.75 7.36
N PHE A 5 -10.50 13.24 6.34
CA PHE A 5 -9.38 13.88 5.66
C PHE A 5 -9.75 14.25 4.22
N ASN A 6 -9.06 15.28 3.70
CA ASN A 6 -9.16 15.68 2.30
C ASN A 6 -8.17 14.97 1.37
N LEU A 7 -7.16 14.35 1.97
CA LEU A 7 -6.12 13.64 1.26
C LEU A 7 -5.59 12.54 2.19
N ILE A 8 -5.55 11.32 1.69
CA ILE A 8 -4.84 10.21 2.32
C ILE A 8 -3.74 9.78 1.34
N ILE A 9 -2.49 9.84 1.79
CA ILE A 9 -1.34 9.32 1.05
C ILE A 9 -0.79 8.13 1.83
N CYS A 10 -0.51 7.03 1.14
CA CYS A 10 0.02 5.83 1.78
C CYS A 10 1.07 5.16 0.90
N ASN A 11 2.23 4.86 1.49
CA ASN A 11 3.16 3.85 0.99
C ASN A 11 2.95 2.59 1.84
N PRO A 12 2.03 1.68 1.49
CA PRO A 12 1.84 0.44 2.21
C PRO A 12 2.93 -0.57 1.84
N PRO A 13 3.15 -1.61 2.66
CA PRO A 13 3.88 -2.79 2.17
C PRO A 13 3.18 -3.34 0.93
N TYR A 14 3.92 -3.50 -0.16
CA TYR A 14 3.38 -3.91 -1.46
C TYR A 14 4.17 -5.02 -2.13
N ILE A 15 5.21 -5.56 -1.50
CA ILE A 15 6.02 -6.61 -2.11
C ILE A 15 5.35 -7.97 -1.89
N GLY A 16 5.08 -8.69 -2.98
CA GLY A 16 4.61 -10.08 -2.95
C GLY A 16 5.66 -11.03 -2.36
N LYS A 17 5.22 -12.19 -1.86
CA LYS A 17 6.12 -13.18 -1.20
C LYS A 17 7.25 -13.67 -2.12
N TYR A 18 7.03 -13.69 -3.42
CA TYR A 18 7.95 -14.22 -4.43
C TYR A 18 8.62 -13.14 -5.27
N GLU A 19 8.42 -11.86 -4.95
CA GLU A 19 9.11 -10.77 -5.62
C GLU A 19 10.56 -10.65 -5.10
N GLU A 20 11.51 -10.56 -6.03
CA GLU A 20 12.93 -10.45 -5.71
C GLU A 20 13.30 -8.98 -5.42
N LEU A 21 13.84 -8.76 -4.22
CA LEU A 21 14.39 -7.48 -3.79
C LEU A 21 15.92 -7.52 -3.79
N SER A 22 16.54 -6.35 -3.97
CA SER A 22 17.99 -6.21 -3.82
C SER A 22 18.45 -6.62 -2.41
N GLU A 23 19.67 -7.16 -2.30
CA GLU A 23 20.23 -7.60 -1.02
C GLU A 23 20.31 -6.47 0.01
N SER A 24 20.56 -5.24 -0.45
CA SER A 24 20.56 -4.04 0.40
C SER A 24 19.21 -3.85 1.08
N ILE A 25 18.11 -3.88 0.30
CA ILE A 25 16.76 -3.70 0.86
C ILE A 25 16.43 -4.82 1.85
N LYS A 26 16.73 -6.08 1.50
CA LYS A 26 16.50 -7.24 2.39
C LYS A 26 17.29 -7.14 3.70
N LYS A 27 18.43 -6.44 3.71
CA LYS A 27 19.33 -6.28 4.86
C LYS A 27 18.96 -5.10 5.76
N TYR A 28 18.54 -3.97 5.18
CA TYR A 28 18.35 -2.72 5.92
C TYR A 28 16.89 -2.41 6.27
N GLU A 29 15.91 -2.95 5.52
CA GLU A 29 14.50 -2.67 5.74
C GLU A 29 13.80 -3.78 6.57
N PRO A 30 12.91 -3.42 7.52
CA PRO A 30 12.13 -4.40 8.26
C PRO A 30 11.21 -5.20 7.34
N LYS A 31 11.24 -6.55 7.41
CA LYS A 31 10.38 -7.43 6.58
C LYS A 31 8.89 -7.06 6.64
N LYS A 32 8.39 -6.59 7.78
CA LYS A 32 6.99 -6.18 7.97
C LYS A 32 6.61 -4.92 7.18
N ALA A 33 7.57 -4.06 6.86
CA ALA A 33 7.39 -2.86 6.04
C ALA A 33 7.42 -3.17 4.54
N LEU A 34 8.01 -4.30 4.14
CA LEU A 34 8.16 -4.68 2.73
C LEU A 34 7.01 -5.54 2.24
N TYR A 35 6.74 -6.65 2.94
CA TYR A 35 5.93 -7.74 2.38
C TYR A 35 4.45 -7.60 2.71
N ALA A 36 3.62 -7.89 1.71
CA ALA A 36 2.18 -8.00 1.85
C ALA A 36 1.67 -9.33 1.28
N LYS A 37 0.54 -9.79 1.85
CA LYS A 37 -0.21 -10.93 1.30
C LYS A 37 -0.85 -10.55 -0.03
N ASP A 38 -1.47 -11.53 -0.69
CA ASP A 38 -2.27 -11.30 -1.90
C ASP A 38 -1.43 -10.66 -3.01
N ASP A 39 -0.24 -11.22 -3.21
CA ASP A 39 0.75 -10.76 -4.19
C ASP A 39 1.06 -9.26 -4.12
N GLY A 40 1.13 -8.73 -2.89
CA GLY A 40 1.35 -7.29 -2.65
C GLY A 40 0.08 -6.47 -2.46
N PHE A 41 -1.10 -6.96 -2.87
CA PHE A 41 -2.33 -6.17 -2.95
C PHE A 41 -3.15 -6.08 -1.66
N TYR A 42 -2.80 -6.87 -0.63
CA TYR A 42 -3.61 -6.98 0.58
C TYR A 42 -3.92 -5.63 1.25
N PHE A 43 -2.91 -4.78 1.42
CA PHE A 43 -3.10 -3.50 2.10
C PHE A 43 -3.85 -2.48 1.24
N TYR A 44 -3.62 -2.45 -0.06
CA TYR A 44 -4.41 -1.62 -0.98
C TYR A 44 -5.90 -1.93 -0.87
N LYS A 45 -6.29 -3.20 -1.02
CA LYS A 45 -7.69 -3.64 -0.91
C LYS A 45 -8.27 -3.29 0.46
N LYS A 46 -7.50 -3.52 1.53
CA LYS A 46 -7.91 -3.21 2.90
C LYS A 46 -8.10 -1.71 3.14
N ILE A 47 -7.24 -0.86 2.60
CA ILE A 47 -7.31 0.60 2.76
C ILE A 47 -8.44 1.16 1.91
N ILE A 48 -8.53 0.79 0.62
CA ILE A 48 -9.62 1.21 -0.29
C ILE A 48 -10.99 0.90 0.32
N ARG A 49 -11.18 -0.31 0.87
CA ARG A 49 -12.45 -0.70 1.53
C ARG A 49 -12.79 0.15 2.76
N GLN A 50 -11.79 0.68 3.46
CA GLN A 50 -11.97 1.45 4.69
C GLN A 50 -11.98 2.96 4.45
N ALA A 51 -11.36 3.43 3.37
CA ALA A 51 -11.16 4.83 3.05
C ALA A 51 -12.46 5.68 3.08
N PRO A 52 -13.64 5.19 2.65
CA PRO A 52 -14.88 5.97 2.75
C PRO A 52 -15.25 6.42 4.18
N LYS A 53 -14.77 5.70 5.21
CA LYS A 53 -14.98 6.08 6.63
C LYS A 53 -14.12 7.26 7.05
N TYR A 54 -13.00 7.49 6.36
CA TYR A 54 -11.96 8.45 6.72
C TYR A 54 -11.80 9.58 5.70
N LEU A 55 -12.43 9.51 4.53
CA LEU A 55 -12.40 10.56 3.51
C LEU A 55 -13.67 11.42 3.54
N GLN A 56 -13.49 12.71 3.26
CA GLN A 56 -14.60 13.57 2.84
C GLN A 56 -15.01 13.23 1.39
N ASN A 57 -16.21 13.65 0.97
CA ASN A 57 -16.67 13.43 -0.41
C ASN A 57 -15.77 14.17 -1.42
N GLU A 58 -15.53 13.56 -2.58
CA GLU A 58 -14.74 14.12 -3.70
C GLU A 58 -13.28 14.45 -3.34
N LYS A 59 -12.65 13.57 -2.55
CA LYS A 59 -11.27 13.72 -2.06
C LYS A 59 -10.37 12.58 -2.49
N LEU A 60 -9.05 12.79 -2.36
CA LEU A 60 -8.03 11.93 -2.96
C LEU A 60 -7.50 10.87 -1.99
N LEU A 61 -7.32 9.67 -2.53
CA LEU A 61 -6.55 8.58 -1.96
C LEU A 61 -5.41 8.25 -2.94
N ILE A 62 -4.18 8.41 -2.49
CA ILE A 62 -2.98 8.20 -3.31
C ILE A 62 -2.13 7.11 -2.68
N PHE A 63 -1.64 6.19 -3.51
CA PHE A 63 -0.72 5.15 -3.08
C PHE A 63 0.60 5.21 -3.84
N GLU A 64 1.68 4.82 -3.17
CA GLU A 64 2.86 4.32 -3.86
C GLU A 64 2.58 2.92 -4.43
N LEU A 65 3.13 2.62 -5.61
CA LEU A 65 2.98 1.34 -6.30
C LEU A 65 4.35 0.76 -6.66
N SER A 66 4.45 -0.57 -6.62
CA SER A 66 5.58 -1.28 -7.24
C SER A 66 5.53 -1.10 -8.76
N ALA A 67 6.68 -0.83 -9.38
CA ALA A 67 6.80 -0.84 -10.84
C ALA A 67 6.40 -2.20 -11.45
N LEU A 68 6.53 -3.30 -10.69
CA LEU A 68 6.13 -4.64 -11.11
C LEU A 68 4.61 -4.86 -11.13
N HIS A 69 3.84 -3.91 -10.62
CA HIS A 69 2.38 -4.01 -10.53
C HIS A 69 1.66 -3.18 -11.59
N LEU A 70 2.38 -2.46 -12.47
CA LEU A 70 1.77 -1.58 -13.48
C LEU A 70 0.67 -2.27 -14.31
N ASP A 71 0.90 -3.52 -14.72
CA ASP A 71 -0.04 -4.29 -15.56
C ASP A 71 -1.10 -5.06 -14.75
N LYS A 72 -1.10 -4.95 -13.42
CA LYS A 72 -1.99 -5.71 -12.51
C LYS A 72 -3.16 -4.89 -11.98
N TRP A 73 -3.28 -3.61 -12.38
CA TRP A 73 -4.33 -2.69 -11.96
C TRP A 73 -5.44 -2.54 -12.99
#